data_AF-A0A062G075-F1
#
_entry.id   AF-A0A062G075-F1
#
_cell.length_a   1.000
_cell.length_b   1.000
_cell.length_c   1.000
_cell.angle_alpha   90.00
_cell.angle_beta   90.00
_cell.angle_gamma   90.00
#
_symmetry.space_group_name_H-M   'P 1'
#
loop_
_entity.id
_entity.type
_entity.pdbx_description
1 polymer ?
#
loop_
_entity_poly.entity_id
_entity_poly.type
_entity_poly.pdbx_seq_one_letter_code
_entity_poly.pdbx_strand_id
1 'polypeptide(L)'
;MIIDPMLATGNSLVAAIDVLKASGCKDIRVMVLVAAPEGVAKVEAAHPDVQIYTASIDNGLNEQGYIVPGLGDAGDKIFGSVQKD
;
A
#
# COMPACT_ATOMS: atom_id res chain seq x y z
N MET A 1 -2.73 1.69 -13.49
CA MET A 1 -3.41 1.19 -12.27
C MET A 1 -2.45 0.29 -11.53
N ILE A 2 -2.11 0.61 -10.28
CA ILE A 2 -1.27 -0.21 -9.40
C ILE A 2 -2.19 -1.08 -8.54
N ILE A 3 -1.84 -2.35 -8.36
CA ILE A 3 -2.59 -3.30 -7.54
C ILE A 3 -1.61 -3.91 -6.53
N ASP A 4 -1.94 -3.80 -5.25
CA ASP A 4 -1.17 -4.33 -4.13
C ASP A 4 -2.16 -4.76 -3.03
N PRO A 5 -2.02 -5.93 -2.38
CA PRO A 5 -2.92 -6.30 -1.30
C PRO A 5 -2.97 -5.27 -0.15
N MET A 6 -1.86 -4.62 0.20
CA MET A 6 -1.77 -3.82 1.43
C MET A 6 -1.08 -2.48 1.24
N LEU A 7 -1.68 -1.41 1.77
CA LEU A 7 -1.06 -0.10 1.93
C LEU A 7 -0.70 0.14 3.40
N ALA A 8 0.47 -0.33 3.81
CA ALA A 8 0.96 -0.19 5.20
C ALA A 8 1.64 1.18 5.43
N THR A 9 2.97 1.26 5.35
CA THR A 9 3.72 2.51 5.55
C THR A 9 3.66 3.48 4.37
N GLY A 10 3.19 3.02 3.20
CA GLY A 10 3.16 3.81 1.96
C GLY A 10 4.46 3.87 1.16
N ASN A 11 5.59 3.39 1.72
CA ASN A 11 6.92 3.50 1.07
C ASN A 11 6.97 2.84 -0.32
N SER A 12 6.54 1.57 -0.41
CA SER A 12 6.58 0.81 -1.67
C SER A 12 5.72 1.47 -2.75
N LEU A 13 4.57 2.00 -2.36
CA LEU A 13 3.62 2.60 -3.27
C LEU A 13 4.10 3.97 -3.78
N VAL A 14 4.66 4.82 -2.90
CA VAL A 14 5.29 6.08 -3.31
C VAL A 14 6.41 5.80 -4.32
N ALA A 15 7.31 4.87 -4.01
CA ALA A 15 8.40 4.51 -4.93
C ALA A 15 7.88 4.00 -6.28
N ALA A 16 6.82 3.18 -6.29
CA ALA A 16 6.21 2.70 -7.52
C ALA A 16 5.58 3.84 -8.35
N ILE A 17 4.91 4.79 -7.69
CA ILE A 17 4.33 5.97 -8.35
C ILE A 17 5.44 6.86 -8.94
N ASP A 18 6.52 7.10 -8.20
CA ASP A 18 7.69 7.85 -8.68
C ASP A 18 8.26 7.27 -9.98
N VAL A 19 8.46 5.94 -10.01
CA VAL A 19 8.96 5.24 -11.21
C VAL A 19 8.02 5.40 -12.40
N LEU A 20 6.70 5.27 -12.17
CA LEU A 20 5.71 5.45 -13.23
C LEU A 20 5.67 6.89 -13.76
N LYS A 21 5.74 7.88 -12.87
CA LYS A 21 5.77 9.31 -13.26
C LYS A 21 7.06 9.65 -14.01
N ALA A 22 8.20 9.15 -13.56
CA ALA A 22 9.48 9.30 -14.25
C ALA A 22 9.44 8.68 -15.66
N SER A 23 8.63 7.63 -15.86
CA SER A 23 8.39 7.01 -17.17
C SER A 23 7.33 7.74 -18.02
N GLY A 24 6.82 8.89 -17.56
CA GLY A 24 5.85 9.71 -18.28
C GLY A 24 4.37 9.34 -18.06
N CYS A 25 4.06 8.46 -17.11
CA CYS A 25 2.67 8.12 -16.77
C CYS A 25 1.97 9.31 -16.09
N LYS A 26 0.75 9.63 -16.54
CA LYS A 26 -0.04 10.79 -16.07
C LYS A 26 -1.35 10.42 -15.36
N ASP A 27 -1.91 9.24 -15.64
CA ASP A 27 -3.12 8.72 -14.98
C ASP A 27 -2.74 7.51 -14.15
N ILE A 28 -2.58 7.74 -12.84
CA ILE A 28 -2.21 6.71 -11.88
C ILE A 28 -3.34 6.59 -10.85
N ARG A 29 -3.80 5.36 -10.69
CA ARG A 29 -4.81 4.94 -9.72
C ARG A 29 -4.28 3.73 -8.98
N VAL A 30 -4.55 3.65 -7.69
CA VAL A 30 -4.12 2.57 -6.81
C VAL A 30 -5.34 1.81 -6.31
N MET A 31 -5.27 0.49 -6.31
CA MET A 31 -6.28 -0.36 -5.68
C MET A 31 -5.61 -1.32 -4.70
N VAL A 32 -6.06 -1.27 -3.44
CA VAL A 32 -5.59 -2.13 -2.35
C VAL A 32 -6.76 -2.77 -1.60
N LEU A 33 -6.51 -3.85 -0.86
CA LEU A 33 -7.57 -4.46 -0.03
C LEU A 33 -7.71 -3.72 1.31
N VAL A 34 -6.59 -3.52 2.00
CA VAL A 34 -6.55 -2.86 3.31
C VAL A 34 -5.47 -1.79 3.34
N ALA A 35 -5.77 -0.67 3.97
CA ALA A 35 -4.86 0.46 4.09
C ALA A 35 -4.78 0.95 5.55
N ALA A 36 -3.60 1.36 5.98
CA ALA A 36 -3.43 2.10 7.23
C ALA A 36 -3.49 3.62 6.95
N PRO A 37 -4.06 4.43 7.86
CA PRO A 37 -4.17 5.88 7.71
C PRO A 37 -2.82 6.56 7.47
N GLU A 38 -1.74 6.06 8.09
CA GLU A 38 -0.38 6.58 7.92
C GLU A 38 0.13 6.39 6.49
N GLY A 39 -0.16 5.23 5.88
CA GLY A 39 0.19 4.94 4.49
C GLY A 39 -0.59 5.78 3.49
N VAL A 40 -1.90 5.96 3.73
CA VAL A 40 -2.75 6.84 2.91
C VAL A 40 -2.23 8.27 2.97
N ALA A 41 -2.04 8.82 4.18
CA ALA A 41 -1.56 10.19 4.36
C ALA A 41 -0.19 10.41 3.69
N LYS A 42 0.71 9.42 3.76
CA LYS A 42 2.01 9.51 3.09
C LYS A 42 1.89 9.58 1.57
N VAL A 43 1.05 8.74 0.97
CA VAL A 43 0.86 8.70 -0.48
C VAL A 43 0.16 9.98 -0.95
N GLU A 44 -0.87 10.44 -0.24
CA GLU A 44 -1.56 11.70 -0.56
C GLU A 44 -0.62 12.91 -0.45
N ALA A 45 0.27 12.94 0.55
CA ALA A 45 1.25 14.01 0.69
C ALA A 45 2.31 14.00 -0.43
N ALA A 46 2.77 12.81 -0.85
CA ALA A 46 3.77 12.68 -1.91
C ALA A 46 3.17 12.86 -3.32
N HIS A 47 1.94 12.39 -3.53
CA HIS A 47 1.27 12.30 -4.82
C HIS A 47 -0.23 12.63 -4.69
N PRO A 48 -0.58 13.90 -4.41
CA PRO A 48 -1.97 14.32 -4.19
C PRO A 48 -2.87 14.17 -5.43
N ASP A 49 -2.28 13.93 -6.60
CA ASP A 49 -2.96 13.65 -7.87
C ASP A 49 -3.37 12.19 -8.06
N VAL A 50 -2.94 11.27 -7.17
CA VAL A 50 -3.21 9.84 -7.29
C VAL A 50 -4.43 9.45 -6.45
N GLN A 51 -5.42 8.80 -7.08
CA GLN A 51 -6.58 8.27 -6.37
C GLN A 51 -6.30 6.87 -5.81
N ILE A 52 -6.63 6.67 -4.53
CA ILE A 52 -6.52 5.39 -3.82
C ILE A 52 -7.92 4.82 -3.62
N TYR A 53 -8.10 3.58 -4.08
CA TYR A 53 -9.28 2.77 -3.85
C TYR A 53 -8.90 1.66 -2.86
N THR A 54 -9.58 1.59 -1.72
CA THR A 54 -9.37 0.55 -0.72
C THR A 54 -10.70 -0.05 -0.27
N ALA A 55 -10.72 -1.34 0.07
CA ALA A 55 -11.91 -1.98 0.64
C ALA A 55 -12.08 -1.64 2.13
N SER A 56 -10.97 -1.40 2.85
CA SER A 56 -10.97 -0.97 4.26
C SER A 56 -9.86 0.03 4.56
N ILE A 57 -10.12 0.94 5.49
CA ILE A 57 -9.10 1.69 6.21
C ILE A 57 -9.10 1.16 7.64
N ASP A 58 -8.00 0.51 8.01
CA ASP A 58 -7.83 -0.13 9.31
C ASP A 58 -7.23 0.85 10.34
N ASN A 59 -7.06 0.43 11.59
CA ASN A 59 -6.80 1.34 12.71
C ASN A 59 -5.44 2.06 12.63
N GLY A 60 -4.44 1.45 12.00
CA GLY A 60 -3.07 1.96 11.97
C GLY A 60 -2.04 0.85 11.82
N LEU A 61 -0.81 1.17 12.18
CA LEU A 61 0.31 0.23 12.19
C LEU A 61 0.72 -0.17 13.61
N ASN A 62 1.21 -1.41 13.78
CA ASN A 62 1.94 -1.81 14.99
C ASN A 62 3.43 -1.42 14.91
N GLU A 63 4.20 -1.71 15.96
CA GLU A 63 5.64 -1.39 16.04
C GLU A 63 6.50 -2.06 14.95
N GLN A 64 6.01 -3.14 14.35
CA GLN A 64 6.68 -3.87 13.27
C GLN A 64 6.24 -3.38 11.87
N GLY A 65 5.32 -2.41 11.80
CA GLY A 65 4.83 -1.87 10.53
C GLY A 65 3.72 -2.69 9.86
N TYR A 66 3.11 -3.65 10.57
CA TYR A 66 1.92 -4.36 10.10
C TYR A 66 0.66 -3.55 10.36
N ILE A 67 -0.29 -3.63 9.43
CA ILE A 67 -1.63 -3.03 9.57
C ILE A 67 -2.41 -3.78 10.66
N VAL A 68 -3.13 -3.04 11.51
CA VAL A 68 -3.96 -3.60 12.59
C VAL A 68 -5.43 -3.17 12.42
N PRO A 69 -6.40 -4.10 12.38
CA PRO A 69 -6.24 -5.56 12.49
C PRO A 69 -5.53 -6.20 11.30
N GLY A 70 -5.66 -5.62 10.09
CA GLY A 70 -4.95 -6.02 8.89
C GLY A 70 -5.18 -7.47 8.46
N LEU A 71 -4.25 -7.98 7.65
CA LEU A 71 -4.31 -9.33 7.08
C LEU A 71 -3.02 -10.14 7.35
N GLY A 72 -2.12 -9.66 8.21
CA GLY A 72 -0.79 -10.24 8.39
C GLY A 72 0.07 -10.11 7.12
N ASP A 73 0.95 -11.08 6.86
CA ASP A 73 1.70 -11.12 5.59
C ASP A 73 0.79 -11.64 4.46
N ALA A 74 0.38 -10.73 3.57
CA ALA A 74 -0.47 -11.05 2.44
C ALA A 74 0.24 -11.94 1.40
N GLY A 75 1.55 -11.77 1.21
CA GLY A 75 2.33 -12.57 0.26
C GLY A 75 2.33 -14.04 0.67
N ASP A 76 2.69 -14.31 1.92
CA ASP A 76 2.69 -15.67 2.47
C ASP A 76 1.31 -16.31 2.42
N LYS A 77 0.24 -15.56 2.70
CA LYS A 77 -1.14 -16.07 2.59
C LYS A 77 -1.56 -16.38 1.16
N ILE A 78 -1.16 -15.56 0.19
CA ILE A 78 -1.53 -15.75 -1.22
C ILE A 78 -0.78 -16.95 -1.82
N PHE A 79 0.52 -17.08 -1.54
CA PHE A 79 1.37 -18.09 -2.17
C PHE A 79 1.53 -19.37 -1.34
N GLY A 80 1.06 -19.38 -0.09
CA GLY A 80 1.27 -20.50 0.83
C GLY A 80 2.74 -20.68 1.21
N SER A 81 3.55 -19.62 1.11
CA SER A 81 4.93 -19.64 1.57
C SER A 81 4.99 -19.47 3.10
N VAL A 82 6.05 -20.00 3.69
CA VAL A 82 6.43 -19.72 5.07
C VAL A 82 7.67 -18.84 4.99
N GLN A 83 7.58 -17.59 5.48
CA GLN A 83 8.77 -16.88 5.93
C GLN A 83 9.50 -17.80 6.91
N LYS A 84 10.72 -18.21 6.55
CA LYS A 84 11.62 -18.83 7.52
C LYS A 84 12.02 -17.74 8.50
N ASP A 85 11.81 -18.00 9.78
CA ASP A 85 12.26 -17.17 10.90
C ASP A 85 13.70 -16.67 10.73
#